data_AF-A0A1T3CT44-F1
#
_entry.id   AF-A0A1T3CT44-F1
#
_cell.length_a   1.000
_cell.length_b   1.000
_cell.length_c   1.000
_cell.angle_alpha   90.00
_cell.angle_beta   90.00
_cell.angle_gamma   90.00
#
_symmetry.space_group_name_H-M   'P 1'
#
loop_
_entity.id
_entity.type
_entity.pdbx_description
1 polymer ?
#
loop_
_entity_poly.entity_id
_entity_poly.type
_entity_poly.pdbx_seq_one_letter_code
_entity_poly.pdbx_strand_id
1 'polypeptide(L)'
;MRFSVASTLLALATVASAASSWTFSDGTVKVLSKAGNDAVEKFSGVDRVQNTLTLGHQDKLKVTLTTKDGSTAKRPHQAFLVVKEASGLEAPFPLTVKDSGKGTVEISQKDLPVQLLLSQEPLEASLVLASFGSSKGSVTPVFDFTVKLDAATSAPSYEKPLRYGKLAEIHHIFRADPKNPPKIVSITFALAVLATVPALFIGWFALGGNFTHVQKALGNAPISHVVFFGSIVAMEGVFFLYYTQWNLFQTLPAIGAVGVAAFLSGTKALGEVQRRRLAEVFNKQQDTMTFTPPSAEETVNHPAFASVIWALEPHQQGIVEVAKGRGGPVKIAWEIHGDGPTKVLFIMGLAGIKTSWQRQTKYFGHDRSNEYSVLILDNRGMGDSDKPIARYTTSGMAADIVEVLDHVGWTAEREFHLVGLSLGGMIAQEVAYAIPTRLRSLTLMGTTAQFESGPAKSWSDAMWQRLSFVVPKSEDQSIFDTGRKLFPEDWLAAPDDAASLPSPKMTSRCGPAPGTPDGEYRTFNNNFQRFQAQELFKKRHASWFTQQGFLCQLIAAAGHRKTPQQLKTMADRVGRERILVMHGTVDNMITVPNGEKLIKHIEPGMGLIVEGMGHAPIMDRAEWLNALLEERFTAWGKL
;
A
#
# COMPACT_ATOMS: atom_id res chain seq x y z
N MET A 1 -113.21 -62.59 70.31
CA MET A 1 -113.46 -61.96 71.62
C MET A 1 -113.93 -60.53 71.38
N ARG A 2 -114.91 -60.06 72.17
CA ARG A 2 -115.73 -58.86 71.94
C ARG A 2 -114.98 -57.52 72.11
N PHE A 3 -115.63 -56.48 71.55
CA PHE A 3 -115.52 -55.01 71.73
C PHE A 3 -114.52 -54.27 70.82
N SER A 4 -114.85 -53.11 70.22
CA SER A 4 -116.08 -52.32 70.16
C SER A 4 -116.05 -51.37 68.95
N VAL A 5 -117.21 -50.91 68.53
CA VAL A 5 -117.54 -50.07 67.37
C VAL A 5 -117.60 -48.58 67.77
N ALA A 6 -117.26 -47.68 66.83
CA ALA A 6 -118.02 -46.49 66.41
C ALA A 6 -117.23 -45.16 66.27
N SER A 7 -117.13 -44.70 65.01
CA SER A 7 -117.34 -43.31 64.51
C SER A 7 -116.28 -42.23 64.85
N THR A 8 -115.84 -41.29 63.99
CA THR A 8 -116.58 -40.49 62.98
C THR A 8 -115.63 -39.62 62.11
N LEU A 9 -115.97 -39.42 60.82
CA LEU A 9 -115.95 -38.16 59.99
C LEU A 9 -114.67 -37.48 59.40
N LEU A 10 -114.90 -36.91 58.20
CA LEU A 10 -114.17 -35.95 57.31
C LEU A 10 -113.07 -36.51 56.36
N ALA A 11 -113.28 -36.69 55.04
CA ALA A 11 -113.62 -35.78 53.94
C ALA A 11 -112.43 -34.96 53.36
N LEU A 12 -112.04 -35.28 52.11
CA LEU A 12 -111.90 -34.38 50.95
C LEU A 12 -110.79 -34.79 49.97
N ALA A 13 -111.18 -34.77 48.70
CA ALA A 13 -110.46 -35.08 47.48
C ALA A 13 -108.99 -34.63 47.43
N THR A 14 -108.08 -35.60 47.25
CA THR A 14 -106.82 -35.37 46.56
C THR A 14 -106.94 -35.94 45.15
N VAL A 15 -107.38 -35.09 44.21
CA VAL A 15 -106.95 -35.25 42.83
C VAL A 15 -105.43 -35.15 42.88
N ALA A 16 -104.73 -36.26 42.69
CA ALA A 16 -103.30 -36.25 42.51
C ALA A 16 -103.01 -35.47 41.21
N SER A 17 -102.81 -34.17 41.34
CA SER A 17 -102.15 -33.38 40.30
C SER A 17 -100.72 -33.89 40.26
N ALA A 18 -100.44 -34.87 39.40
CA ALA A 18 -99.07 -35.23 39.06
C ALA A 18 -98.36 -33.92 38.70
N ALA A 19 -97.27 -33.59 39.42
CA ALA A 19 -96.48 -32.41 39.10
C ALA A 19 -96.00 -32.58 37.65
N SER A 20 -96.49 -31.71 36.76
CA SER A 20 -96.09 -31.72 35.36
C SER A 20 -94.58 -31.52 35.26
N SER A 21 -93.90 -32.37 34.50
CA SER A 21 -92.48 -32.20 34.19
C SER A 21 -92.35 -31.73 32.75
N TRP A 22 -91.36 -30.88 32.49
CA TRP A 22 -90.99 -30.53 31.13
C TRP A 22 -90.43 -31.75 30.41
N THR A 23 -90.98 -32.06 29.25
CA THR A 23 -90.54 -33.17 28.40
C THR A 23 -90.65 -32.76 26.93
N PHE A 24 -90.33 -33.67 26.03
CA PHE A 24 -90.45 -33.46 24.60
C PHE A 24 -90.93 -34.73 23.89
N SER A 25 -91.54 -34.55 22.72
CA SER A 25 -91.86 -35.63 21.79
C SER A 25 -91.36 -35.30 20.39
N ASP A 26 -91.32 -36.33 19.54
CA ASP A 26 -90.99 -36.21 18.11
C ASP A 26 -89.59 -35.62 17.87
N GLY A 27 -88.64 -35.95 18.76
CA GLY A 27 -87.25 -35.54 18.65
C GLY A 27 -86.61 -36.17 17.41
N THR A 28 -86.03 -35.34 16.57
CA THR A 28 -85.27 -35.77 15.38
C THR A 28 -83.98 -34.98 15.31
N VAL A 29 -82.87 -35.69 15.15
CA VAL A 29 -81.57 -35.11 14.85
C VAL A 29 -81.23 -35.44 13.40
N LYS A 30 -80.84 -34.42 12.64
CA LYS A 30 -80.42 -34.52 11.25
C LYS A 30 -79.02 -33.94 11.09
N VAL A 31 -78.10 -34.74 10.57
CA VAL A 31 -76.84 -34.22 10.04
C VAL A 31 -77.09 -33.86 8.59
N LEU A 32 -77.22 -32.56 8.29
CA LEU A 32 -77.40 -32.05 6.94
C LEU A 32 -76.03 -31.95 6.27
N SER A 33 -75.73 -32.88 5.35
CA SER A 33 -74.47 -32.90 4.63
C SER A 33 -74.62 -32.32 3.23
N LYS A 34 -73.70 -31.43 2.84
CA LYS A 34 -73.66 -30.87 1.48
C LYS A 34 -73.35 -31.93 0.41
N ALA A 35 -72.84 -33.10 0.81
CA ALA A 35 -72.51 -34.23 -0.05
C ALA A 35 -73.66 -35.25 -0.25
N GLY A 36 -74.85 -35.01 0.34
CA GLY A 36 -76.07 -35.79 0.09
C GLY A 36 -76.28 -37.04 0.96
N ASN A 37 -75.41 -37.32 1.93
CA ASN A 37 -75.56 -38.40 2.92
C ASN A 37 -76.12 -37.86 4.25
N ASP A 38 -77.40 -37.49 4.27
CA ASP A 38 -78.06 -37.00 5.48
C ASP A 38 -78.37 -38.15 6.45
N ALA A 39 -77.77 -38.12 7.65
CA ALA A 39 -78.13 -39.05 8.73
C ALA A 39 -79.31 -38.48 9.52
N VAL A 40 -80.41 -39.25 9.63
CA VAL A 40 -81.61 -38.85 10.36
C VAL A 40 -81.92 -39.90 11.43
N GLU A 41 -81.79 -39.51 12.69
CA GLU A 41 -82.11 -40.36 13.84
C GLU A 41 -83.23 -39.74 14.66
N LYS A 42 -84.09 -40.57 15.25
CA LYS A 42 -85.19 -40.13 16.10
C LYS A 42 -84.88 -40.45 17.55
N PHE A 43 -85.29 -39.57 18.46
CA PHE A 43 -85.10 -39.74 19.89
C PHE A 43 -86.33 -39.22 20.66
N SER A 44 -86.52 -39.73 21.87
CA SER A 44 -87.66 -39.41 22.74
C SER A 44 -87.15 -39.04 24.13
N GLY A 45 -88.05 -38.62 25.04
CA GLY A 45 -87.68 -38.36 26.44
C GLY A 45 -87.17 -39.59 27.20
N VAL A 46 -87.26 -40.79 26.62
CA VAL A 46 -86.85 -42.07 27.23
C VAL A 46 -85.80 -42.80 26.38
N ASP A 47 -85.79 -42.58 25.05
CA ASP A 47 -84.91 -43.27 24.11
C ASP A 47 -83.83 -42.33 23.56
N ARG A 48 -82.56 -42.61 23.93
CA ARG A 48 -81.35 -41.96 23.40
C ARG A 48 -80.93 -42.61 22.09
N VAL A 49 -80.44 -41.81 21.14
CA VAL A 49 -79.82 -42.34 19.91
C VAL A 49 -78.58 -43.16 20.29
N GLN A 50 -78.54 -44.43 19.87
CA GLN A 50 -77.45 -45.35 20.20
C GLN A 50 -76.22 -45.20 19.29
N ASN A 51 -76.42 -44.70 18.06
CA ASN A 51 -75.35 -44.47 17.10
C ASN A 51 -74.69 -43.10 17.34
N THR A 52 -73.37 -43.08 17.46
CA THR A 52 -72.61 -41.82 17.52
C THR A 52 -72.61 -41.13 16.16
N LEU A 53 -73.16 -39.92 16.08
CA LEU A 53 -73.22 -39.15 14.84
C LEU A 53 -71.86 -38.53 14.52
N THR A 54 -71.51 -38.37 13.25
CA THR A 54 -70.27 -37.66 12.85
C THR A 54 -70.64 -36.33 12.21
N LEU A 55 -70.07 -35.24 12.72
CA LEU A 55 -70.23 -33.88 12.17
C LEU A 55 -68.99 -33.49 11.36
N GLY A 56 -69.09 -33.46 10.04
CA GLY A 56 -68.02 -33.01 9.14
C GLY A 56 -67.91 -31.49 9.00
N HIS A 57 -66.85 -31.03 8.33
CA HIS A 57 -66.48 -29.61 8.25
C HIS A 57 -67.56 -28.67 7.67
N GLN A 58 -68.34 -29.14 6.69
CA GLN A 58 -69.44 -28.36 6.08
C GLN A 58 -70.84 -28.83 6.51
N ASP A 59 -70.92 -29.78 7.42
CA ASP A 59 -72.20 -30.35 7.85
C ASP A 59 -72.87 -29.45 8.90
N LYS A 60 -74.21 -29.48 8.92
CA LYS A 60 -75.00 -28.82 9.97
C LYS A 60 -75.78 -29.85 10.76
N LEU A 61 -75.63 -29.84 12.07
CA LEU A 61 -76.43 -30.63 12.99
C LEU A 61 -77.73 -29.89 13.31
N LYS A 62 -78.85 -30.38 12.80
CA LYS A 62 -80.18 -29.81 13.02
C LYS A 62 -80.99 -30.71 13.95
N VAL A 63 -81.43 -30.16 15.08
CA VAL A 63 -82.30 -30.85 16.03
C VAL A 63 -83.67 -30.20 16.02
N THR A 64 -84.72 -31.00 15.83
CA THR A 64 -86.12 -30.58 15.84
C THR A 64 -86.92 -31.42 16.84
N LEU A 65 -87.77 -30.80 17.65
CA LEU A 65 -88.58 -31.49 18.65
C LEU A 65 -89.83 -30.69 19.02
N THR A 66 -90.78 -31.30 19.71
CA THR A 66 -91.94 -30.62 20.29
C THR A 66 -91.87 -30.66 21.82
N THR A 67 -91.66 -29.51 22.44
CA THR A 67 -91.63 -29.32 23.89
C THR A 67 -93.03 -29.41 24.51
N LYS A 68 -93.12 -30.03 25.68
CA LYS A 68 -94.36 -30.31 26.41
C LYS A 68 -94.19 -30.01 27.90
N ASP A 69 -95.24 -29.45 28.49
CA ASP A 69 -95.43 -29.33 29.94
C ASP A 69 -96.46 -30.39 30.35
N GLY A 70 -96.00 -31.51 30.90
CA GLY A 70 -96.82 -32.72 31.02
C GLY A 70 -97.24 -33.27 29.65
N SER A 71 -98.53 -33.33 29.37
CA SER A 71 -99.08 -33.80 28.08
C SER A 71 -99.32 -32.68 27.06
N THR A 72 -99.22 -31.41 27.46
CA THR A 72 -99.61 -30.26 26.62
C THR A 72 -98.40 -29.63 25.93
N ALA A 73 -98.46 -29.45 24.60
CA ALA A 73 -97.41 -28.74 23.87
C ALA A 73 -97.38 -27.26 24.26
N LYS A 74 -96.23 -26.79 24.74
CA LYS A 74 -96.09 -25.43 25.27
C LYS A 74 -94.65 -24.95 25.11
N ARG A 75 -94.46 -23.65 24.90
CA ARG A 75 -93.13 -23.02 24.83
C ARG A 75 -92.52 -22.85 26.24
N PRO A 76 -91.34 -23.43 26.51
CA PRO A 76 -90.64 -23.21 27.77
C PRO A 76 -89.89 -21.87 27.81
N HIS A 77 -89.56 -21.38 29.00
CA HIS A 77 -88.71 -20.20 29.19
C HIS A 77 -87.24 -20.49 28.83
N GLN A 78 -86.76 -21.69 29.19
CA GLN A 78 -85.42 -22.18 28.93
C GLN A 78 -85.49 -23.44 28.06
N ALA A 79 -84.86 -23.38 26.88
CA ALA A 79 -84.66 -24.53 26.01
C ALA A 79 -83.27 -24.44 25.38
N PHE A 80 -82.35 -25.30 25.84
CA PHE A 80 -80.98 -25.38 25.30
C PHE A 80 -80.62 -26.81 24.93
N LEU A 81 -79.83 -26.95 23.87
CA LEU A 81 -79.04 -28.13 23.60
C LEU A 81 -77.65 -27.85 24.13
N VAL A 82 -77.25 -28.53 25.21
CA VAL A 82 -75.94 -28.39 25.83
C VAL A 82 -75.04 -29.50 25.31
N VAL A 83 -73.89 -29.13 24.77
CA VAL A 83 -72.85 -30.06 24.31
C VAL A 83 -71.75 -30.13 25.36
N LYS A 84 -71.39 -31.33 25.79
CA LYS A 84 -70.44 -31.57 26.89
C LYS A 84 -69.31 -32.51 26.50
N GLU A 85 -68.10 -32.19 26.95
CA GLU A 85 -66.89 -33.04 26.89
C GLU A 85 -66.63 -33.70 28.25
N ALA A 86 -65.98 -34.87 28.27
CA ALA A 86 -65.61 -35.59 29.49
C ALA A 86 -64.76 -34.79 30.48
N SER A 87 -64.01 -33.79 30.01
CA SER A 87 -63.23 -32.86 30.85
C SER A 87 -64.11 -31.96 31.75
N GLY A 88 -65.42 -31.93 31.50
CA GLY A 88 -66.39 -31.05 32.15
C GLY A 88 -66.65 -29.74 31.40
N LEU A 89 -66.06 -29.55 30.20
CA LEU A 89 -66.32 -28.39 29.36
C LEU A 89 -67.70 -28.50 28.69
N GLU A 90 -68.49 -27.43 28.74
CA GLU A 90 -69.87 -27.40 28.22
C GLU A 90 -70.13 -26.16 27.36
N ALA A 91 -70.91 -26.30 26.29
CA ALA A 91 -71.37 -25.22 25.43
C ALA A 91 -72.90 -25.28 25.21
N PRO A 92 -73.67 -24.27 25.66
CA PRO A 92 -75.13 -24.24 25.48
C PRO A 92 -75.55 -23.61 24.15
N PHE A 93 -76.48 -24.25 23.43
CA PHE A 93 -77.06 -23.76 22.18
C PHE A 93 -78.58 -23.56 22.32
N PRO A 94 -79.12 -22.33 22.20
CA PRO A 94 -80.54 -22.07 22.42
C PRO A 94 -81.42 -22.65 21.29
N LEU A 95 -82.56 -23.25 21.66
CA LEU A 95 -83.58 -23.67 20.71
C LEU A 95 -84.50 -22.50 20.36
N THR A 96 -84.81 -22.34 19.08
CA THR A 96 -85.89 -21.47 18.62
C THR A 96 -87.22 -22.21 18.76
N VAL A 97 -88.01 -21.89 19.78
CA VAL A 97 -89.29 -22.56 20.08
C VAL A 97 -90.48 -21.65 19.78
N LYS A 98 -91.43 -22.11 18.97
CA LYS A 98 -92.71 -21.43 18.67
C LYS A 98 -93.73 -21.66 19.78
N ASP A 99 -94.79 -20.86 19.82
CA ASP A 99 -95.87 -21.00 20.84
C ASP A 99 -96.58 -22.36 20.78
N SER A 100 -96.55 -23.02 19.62
CA SER A 100 -97.03 -24.40 19.43
C SER A 100 -96.13 -25.48 20.07
N GLY A 101 -95.10 -25.10 20.84
CA GLY A 101 -94.12 -26.01 21.45
C GLY A 101 -93.06 -26.57 20.49
N LYS A 102 -93.14 -26.32 19.18
CA LYS A 102 -92.15 -26.81 18.20
C LYS A 102 -90.84 -26.02 18.31
N GLY A 103 -89.75 -26.72 18.61
CA GLY A 103 -88.39 -26.20 18.78
C GLY A 103 -87.42 -26.66 17.70
N THR A 104 -86.47 -25.81 17.34
CA THR A 104 -85.39 -26.15 16.41
C THR A 104 -84.07 -25.47 16.80
N VAL A 105 -82.97 -26.19 16.70
CA VAL A 105 -81.60 -25.64 16.82
C VAL A 105 -80.74 -26.20 15.68
N GLU A 106 -79.86 -25.37 15.13
CA GLU A 106 -78.88 -25.74 14.10
C GLU A 106 -77.49 -25.37 14.61
N ILE A 107 -76.56 -26.34 14.61
CA ILE A 107 -75.18 -26.17 15.06
C ILE A 107 -74.26 -26.58 13.90
N SER A 108 -73.26 -25.75 13.59
CA SER A 108 -72.17 -26.09 12.67
C SER A 108 -70.83 -26.03 13.38
N GLN A 109 -69.76 -26.59 12.78
CA GLN A 109 -68.44 -26.62 13.45
C GLN A 109 -67.94 -25.23 13.86
N LYS A 110 -68.23 -24.18 13.07
CA LYS A 110 -67.87 -22.79 13.40
C LYS A 110 -68.56 -22.24 14.67
N ASP A 111 -69.65 -22.87 15.09
CA ASP A 111 -70.42 -22.42 16.26
C ASP A 111 -69.91 -23.11 17.55
N LEU A 112 -69.07 -24.15 17.42
CA LEU A 112 -68.48 -24.86 18.55
C LEU A 112 -67.21 -24.14 19.04
N PRO A 113 -67.00 -24.01 20.36
CA PRO A 113 -65.73 -23.56 20.92
C PRO A 113 -64.54 -24.43 20.46
N VAL A 114 -63.38 -23.81 20.25
CA VAL A 114 -62.15 -24.47 19.76
C VAL A 114 -61.78 -25.71 20.58
N GLN A 115 -61.99 -25.65 21.90
CA GLN A 115 -61.69 -26.77 22.80
C GLN A 115 -62.58 -27.99 22.54
N LEU A 116 -63.88 -27.80 22.27
CA LEU A 116 -64.79 -28.89 21.92
C LEU A 116 -64.52 -29.43 20.49
N LEU A 117 -64.02 -28.58 19.59
CA LEU A 117 -63.59 -28.99 18.25
C LEU A 117 -62.35 -29.89 18.26
N LEU A 118 -61.44 -29.69 19.22
CA LEU A 118 -60.20 -30.47 19.38
C LEU A 118 -60.37 -31.70 20.27
N SER A 119 -61.57 -31.96 20.79
CA SER A 119 -61.85 -33.13 21.64
C SER A 119 -61.50 -34.42 20.88
N GLN A 120 -60.73 -35.29 21.54
CA GLN A 120 -60.45 -36.65 21.06
C GLN A 120 -61.58 -37.64 21.43
N GLU A 121 -62.50 -37.22 22.32
CA GLU A 121 -63.61 -38.03 22.82
C GLU A 121 -64.97 -37.55 22.26
N PRO A 122 -65.97 -38.44 22.11
CA PRO A 122 -67.32 -38.06 21.68
C PRO A 122 -67.95 -37.00 22.58
N LEU A 123 -68.65 -36.04 21.98
CA LEU A 123 -69.36 -34.98 22.68
C LEU A 123 -70.79 -35.43 23.00
N GLU A 124 -71.21 -35.28 24.25
CA GLU A 124 -72.56 -35.59 24.70
C GLU A 124 -73.49 -34.39 24.50
N ALA A 125 -74.59 -34.58 23.75
CA ALA A 125 -75.63 -33.58 23.58
C ALA A 125 -76.80 -33.87 24.52
N SER A 126 -77.11 -32.92 25.41
CA SER A 126 -78.19 -32.99 26.39
C SER A 126 -79.19 -31.85 26.19
N LEU A 127 -80.49 -32.16 26.23
CA LEU A 127 -81.55 -31.17 26.15
C LEU A 127 -81.92 -30.67 27.55
N VAL A 128 -81.90 -29.36 27.74
CA VAL A 128 -82.27 -28.68 28.98
C VAL A 128 -83.56 -27.90 28.75
N LEU A 129 -84.67 -28.33 29.37
CA LEU A 129 -85.98 -27.70 29.29
C LEU A 129 -86.45 -27.26 30.68
N ALA A 130 -86.78 -25.98 30.86
CA ALA A 130 -87.33 -25.48 32.11
C ALA A 130 -88.17 -24.20 31.91
N SER A 131 -89.08 -23.93 32.83
CA SER A 131 -89.80 -22.66 32.93
C SER A 131 -89.99 -22.25 34.38
N PHE A 132 -90.24 -20.97 34.62
CA PHE A 132 -90.73 -20.51 35.91
C PHE A 132 -92.13 -21.13 36.18
N GLY A 133 -92.35 -21.64 37.39
CA GLY A 133 -93.62 -22.26 37.78
C GLY A 133 -93.43 -23.52 38.62
N SER A 134 -94.52 -24.28 38.81
CA SER A 134 -94.54 -25.53 39.59
C SER A 134 -94.06 -26.77 38.83
N SER A 135 -93.85 -26.66 37.51
CA SER A 135 -93.38 -27.77 36.68
C SER A 135 -91.87 -28.01 36.86
N LYS A 136 -91.44 -29.25 37.07
CA LYS A 136 -90.01 -29.60 37.19
C LYS A 136 -89.30 -29.47 35.84
N GLY A 137 -88.14 -28.82 35.82
CA GLY A 137 -87.25 -28.81 34.64
C GLY A 137 -86.60 -30.18 34.40
N SER A 138 -86.15 -30.42 33.16
CA SER A 138 -85.48 -31.65 32.75
C SER A 138 -84.15 -31.38 32.07
N VAL A 139 -83.18 -32.26 32.34
CA VAL A 139 -81.91 -32.38 31.63
C VAL A 139 -81.85 -33.81 31.12
N THR A 140 -81.90 -33.99 29.81
CA THR A 140 -81.99 -35.33 29.19
C THR A 140 -80.90 -35.49 28.14
N PRO A 141 -79.94 -36.41 28.31
CA PRO A 141 -79.00 -36.78 27.26
C PRO A 141 -79.73 -37.40 26.06
N VAL A 142 -79.51 -36.87 24.86
CA VAL A 142 -80.29 -37.25 23.66
C VAL A 142 -79.48 -37.98 22.60
N PHE A 143 -78.21 -37.63 22.38
CA PHE A 143 -77.31 -38.31 21.45
C PHE A 143 -75.85 -37.90 21.68
N ASP A 144 -74.92 -38.68 21.13
CA ASP A 144 -73.50 -38.37 21.08
C ASP A 144 -73.06 -38.07 19.67
N PHE A 145 -72.09 -37.16 19.51
CA PHE A 145 -71.48 -36.91 18.21
C PHE A 145 -69.98 -36.64 18.28
N THR A 146 -69.27 -37.02 17.24
CA THR A 146 -67.84 -36.75 17.05
C THR A 146 -67.65 -35.68 15.97
N VAL A 147 -66.66 -34.82 16.18
CA VAL A 147 -66.30 -33.77 15.21
C VAL A 147 -65.15 -34.27 14.36
N LYS A 148 -65.33 -34.31 13.04
CA LYS A 148 -64.26 -34.65 12.11
C LYS A 148 -63.70 -33.37 11.48
N LEU A 149 -62.48 -33.00 11.86
CA LEU A 149 -61.76 -31.87 11.29
C LEU A 149 -61.22 -32.24 9.89
N ASP A 150 -61.13 -31.23 9.01
CA ASP A 150 -60.56 -31.40 7.67
C ASP A 150 -59.02 -31.52 7.76
N ALA A 151 -58.46 -32.62 7.26
CA ALA A 151 -57.03 -32.88 7.28
C ALA A 151 -56.21 -31.91 6.40
N ALA A 152 -56.86 -31.20 5.48
CA ALA A 152 -56.23 -30.19 4.63
C ALA A 152 -56.07 -28.82 5.31
N THR A 153 -56.68 -28.62 6.49
CA THR A 153 -56.68 -27.33 7.21
C THR A 153 -55.91 -27.49 8.52
N SER A 154 -55.01 -26.53 8.83
CA SER A 154 -54.27 -26.52 10.09
C SER A 154 -55.23 -26.51 11.29
N ALA A 155 -55.08 -27.46 12.21
CA ALA A 155 -55.92 -27.56 13.39
C ALA A 155 -55.96 -26.22 14.16
N PRO A 156 -57.13 -25.78 14.64
CA PRO A 156 -57.24 -24.52 15.35
C PRO A 156 -56.34 -24.53 16.60
N SER A 157 -55.51 -23.49 16.76
CA SER A 157 -54.57 -23.39 17.87
C SER A 157 -55.26 -22.72 19.08
N TYR A 158 -55.15 -23.35 20.25
CA TYR A 158 -55.58 -22.78 21.53
C TYR A 158 -54.35 -22.49 22.38
N GLU A 159 -54.10 -21.21 22.65
CA GLU A 159 -53.10 -20.82 23.64
C GLU A 159 -53.65 -21.13 25.02
N LYS A 160 -53.05 -22.11 25.70
CA LYS A 160 -53.45 -22.48 27.06
C LYS A 160 -53.23 -21.26 27.97
N PRO A 161 -54.22 -20.86 28.79
CA PRO A 161 -54.07 -19.74 29.70
C PRO A 161 -52.90 -19.99 30.64
N LEU A 162 -52.15 -18.91 30.93
CA LEU A 162 -50.97 -18.95 31.79
C LEU A 162 -51.34 -19.58 33.15
N ARG A 163 -50.73 -20.73 33.48
CA ARG A 163 -50.89 -21.40 34.78
C ARG A 163 -49.54 -21.47 35.48
N TYR A 164 -49.49 -21.09 36.75
CA TYR A 164 -48.27 -21.17 37.56
C TYR A 164 -47.88 -22.64 37.81
N GLY A 165 -46.64 -23.01 37.47
CA GLY A 165 -46.10 -24.37 37.64
C GLY A 165 -44.58 -24.42 37.45
N LYS A 166 -43.96 -25.56 37.79
CA LYS A 166 -42.52 -25.77 37.63
C LYS A 166 -42.15 -25.80 36.14
N LEU A 167 -41.19 -24.98 35.72
CA LEU A 167 -40.62 -24.99 34.37
C LEU A 167 -39.59 -26.13 34.21
N ALA A 168 -39.32 -26.52 32.97
CA ALA A 168 -38.27 -27.49 32.66
C ALA A 168 -36.88 -26.93 33.03
N GLU A 169 -35.98 -27.82 33.47
CA GLU A 169 -34.59 -27.49 33.78
C GLU A 169 -33.79 -27.21 32.50
N ILE A 170 -32.84 -26.27 32.57
CA ILE A 170 -31.98 -25.89 31.45
C ILE A 170 -30.54 -26.35 31.75
N HIS A 171 -29.97 -27.19 30.89
CA HIS A 171 -28.56 -27.59 30.95
C HIS A 171 -27.71 -26.82 29.93
N HIS A 172 -26.56 -26.29 30.36
CA HIS A 172 -25.59 -25.65 29.46
C HIS A 172 -24.81 -26.72 28.68
N ILE A 173 -24.88 -26.66 27.34
CA ILE A 173 -24.16 -27.59 26.47
C ILE A 173 -22.81 -26.97 26.11
N PHE A 174 -21.72 -27.53 26.66
CA PHE A 174 -20.36 -27.12 26.31
C PHE A 174 -20.03 -27.48 24.86
N ARG A 175 -19.15 -26.69 24.25
CA ARG A 175 -18.57 -27.05 22.95
C ARG A 175 -17.73 -28.33 23.10
N ALA A 176 -17.83 -29.22 22.12
CA ALA A 176 -16.97 -30.39 22.09
C ALA A 176 -15.50 -30.00 21.84
N ASP A 177 -14.57 -30.74 22.44
CA ASP A 177 -13.13 -30.54 22.21
C ASP A 177 -12.76 -30.83 20.74
N PRO A 178 -11.82 -30.07 20.17
CA PRO A 178 -11.32 -30.32 18.82
C PRO A 178 -10.59 -31.67 18.75
N LYS A 179 -10.81 -32.41 17.66
CA LYS A 179 -10.15 -33.69 17.41
C LYS A 179 -8.78 -33.47 16.76
N ASN A 180 -7.73 -34.04 17.36
CA ASN A 180 -6.38 -34.04 16.78
C ASN A 180 -6.24 -35.06 15.64
N PRO A 181 -5.35 -34.81 14.67
CA PRO A 181 -5.06 -35.77 13.60
C PRO A 181 -4.36 -37.03 14.14
N PRO A 182 -4.40 -38.15 13.39
CA PRO A 182 -3.66 -39.36 13.76
C PRO A 182 -2.15 -39.09 13.83
N LYS A 183 -1.49 -39.63 14.87
CA LYS A 183 -0.05 -39.46 15.09
C LYS A 183 0.80 -39.94 13.90
N ILE A 184 0.38 -41.01 13.24
CA ILE A 184 1.08 -41.59 12.08
C ILE A 184 1.22 -40.55 10.96
N VAL A 185 0.13 -39.86 10.62
CA VAL A 185 0.13 -38.81 9.59
C VAL A 185 1.13 -37.72 9.95
N SER A 186 1.12 -37.26 11.21
CA SER A 186 2.04 -36.22 11.68
C SER A 186 3.51 -36.65 11.60
N ILE A 187 3.83 -37.89 11.98
CA ILE A 187 5.19 -38.44 11.92
C ILE A 187 5.66 -38.58 10.47
N THR A 188 4.81 -39.08 9.56
CA THR A 188 5.15 -39.20 8.14
C THR A 188 5.51 -37.85 7.54
N PHE A 189 4.72 -36.80 7.80
CA PHE A 189 5.05 -35.45 7.32
C PHE A 189 6.32 -34.89 7.97
N ALA A 190 6.54 -35.12 9.26
CA ALA A 190 7.77 -34.69 9.93
C ALA A 190 9.01 -35.35 9.31
N LEU A 191 8.96 -36.66 9.02
CA LEU A 191 10.04 -37.37 8.34
C LEU A 191 10.23 -36.88 6.90
N ALA A 192 9.15 -36.59 6.17
CA ALA A 192 9.23 -36.03 4.82
C ALA A 192 9.93 -34.66 4.81
N VAL A 193 9.65 -33.80 5.79
CA VAL A 193 10.34 -32.51 5.96
C VAL A 193 11.81 -32.74 6.32
N LEU A 194 12.12 -33.64 7.25
CA LEU A 194 13.51 -33.95 7.62
C LEU A 194 14.31 -34.51 6.44
N ALA A 195 13.70 -35.28 5.55
CA ALA A 195 14.33 -35.81 4.35
C ALA A 195 14.74 -34.72 3.34
N THR A 196 14.17 -33.50 3.41
CA THR A 196 14.59 -32.39 2.56
C THR A 196 15.99 -31.86 2.90
N VAL A 197 16.46 -32.03 4.14
CA VAL A 197 17.79 -31.58 4.58
C VAL A 197 18.92 -32.32 3.86
N PRO A 198 18.99 -33.67 3.86
CA PRO A 198 20.02 -34.36 3.08
C PRO A 198 19.87 -34.12 1.58
N ALA A 199 18.64 -33.99 1.06
CA ALA A 199 18.42 -33.65 -0.34
C ALA A 199 19.02 -32.27 -0.71
N LEU A 200 18.92 -31.27 0.17
CA LEU A 200 19.54 -29.97 0.00
C LEU A 200 21.07 -30.07 -0.08
N PHE A 201 21.71 -30.80 0.84
CA PHE A 201 23.16 -30.98 0.83
C PHE A 201 23.64 -31.71 -0.43
N ILE A 202 22.93 -32.77 -0.85
CA ILE A 202 23.21 -33.46 -2.11
C ILE A 202 23.11 -32.48 -3.29
N GLY A 203 22.07 -31.66 -3.34
CA GLY A 203 21.89 -30.64 -4.36
C GLY A 203 23.02 -29.60 -4.39
N TRP A 204 23.48 -29.13 -3.24
CA TRP A 204 24.61 -28.20 -3.15
C TRP A 204 25.90 -28.80 -3.69
N PHE A 205 26.22 -30.05 -3.33
CA PHE A 205 27.41 -30.72 -3.86
C PHE A 205 27.31 -30.99 -5.37
N ALA A 206 26.13 -31.38 -5.86
CA ALA A 206 25.89 -31.58 -7.29
C ALA A 206 26.05 -30.27 -8.10
N LEU A 207 25.73 -29.12 -7.51
CA LEU A 207 25.92 -27.80 -8.11
C LEU A 207 27.33 -27.22 -7.91
N GLY A 208 28.28 -28.02 -7.40
CA GLY A 208 29.68 -27.60 -7.20
C GLY A 208 29.93 -26.78 -5.93
N GLY A 209 28.98 -26.73 -5.00
CA GLY A 209 29.16 -26.15 -3.68
C GLY A 209 30.31 -26.84 -2.93
N ASN A 210 31.30 -26.07 -2.49
CA ASN A 210 32.52 -26.60 -1.89
C ASN A 210 33.07 -25.64 -0.82
N PHE A 211 34.07 -26.13 -0.07
CA PHE A 211 34.71 -25.41 1.03
C PHE A 211 36.11 -24.87 0.68
N THR A 212 36.44 -24.74 -0.62
CA THR A 212 37.80 -24.40 -1.09
C THR A 212 38.33 -23.06 -0.54
N HIS A 213 37.44 -22.10 -0.26
CA HIS A 213 37.83 -20.80 0.26
C HIS A 213 37.94 -20.74 1.80
N VAL A 214 37.57 -21.79 2.52
CA VAL A 214 37.60 -21.82 4.00
C VAL A 214 39.03 -21.70 4.52
N GLN A 215 39.96 -22.48 3.97
CA GLN A 215 41.37 -22.41 4.36
C GLN A 215 41.97 -21.03 4.09
N LYS A 216 41.65 -20.44 2.94
CA LYS A 216 42.08 -19.08 2.60
C LYS A 216 41.48 -18.08 3.60
N ALA A 217 40.17 -18.14 3.87
CA ALA A 217 39.46 -17.25 4.80
C ALA A 217 40.06 -17.28 6.21
N LEU A 218 40.29 -18.49 6.75
CA LEU A 218 40.93 -18.68 8.05
C LEU A 218 42.39 -18.23 8.07
N GLY A 219 43.11 -18.29 6.95
CA GLY A 219 44.48 -17.79 6.84
C GLY A 219 44.60 -16.27 7.01
N ASN A 220 43.75 -15.47 6.37
CA ASN A 220 43.91 -14.00 6.40
C ASN A 220 43.24 -13.31 7.60
N ALA A 221 42.15 -13.87 8.15
CA ALA A 221 41.46 -13.29 9.30
C ALA A 221 40.84 -14.37 10.21
N PRO A 222 41.67 -15.23 10.84
CA PRO A 222 41.22 -16.42 11.57
C PRO A 222 40.23 -16.08 12.69
N ILE A 223 40.58 -15.10 13.53
CA ILE A 223 39.78 -14.72 14.70
C ILE A 223 38.41 -14.16 14.27
N SER A 224 38.38 -13.33 13.23
CA SER A 224 37.13 -12.70 12.79
C SER A 224 36.15 -13.72 12.19
N HIS A 225 36.64 -14.63 11.34
CA HIS A 225 35.81 -15.67 10.73
C HIS A 225 35.31 -16.70 11.75
N VAL A 226 36.16 -17.14 12.69
CA VAL A 226 35.78 -18.11 13.73
C VAL A 226 34.76 -17.52 14.70
N VAL A 227 35.01 -16.30 15.21
CA VAL A 227 34.08 -15.64 16.13
C VAL A 227 32.77 -15.31 15.44
N PHE A 228 32.81 -14.90 14.17
CA PHE A 228 31.59 -14.63 13.41
C PHE A 228 30.75 -15.88 13.22
N PHE A 229 31.32 -16.98 12.69
CA PHE A 229 30.58 -18.22 12.52
C PHE A 229 30.08 -18.78 13.87
N GLY A 230 30.94 -18.77 14.89
CA GLY A 230 30.57 -19.20 16.24
C GLY A 230 29.43 -18.39 16.83
N SER A 231 29.38 -17.07 16.56
CA SER A 231 28.28 -16.22 17.03
C SER A 231 26.95 -16.53 16.34
N ILE A 232 26.95 -16.90 15.05
CA ILE A 232 25.74 -17.33 14.34
C ILE A 232 25.22 -18.65 14.95
N VAL A 233 26.10 -19.62 15.17
CA VAL A 233 25.73 -20.91 15.81
C VAL A 233 25.21 -20.67 17.24
N ALA A 234 25.86 -19.79 18.01
CA ALA A 234 25.42 -19.44 19.35
C ALA A 234 24.03 -18.77 19.34
N MET A 235 23.74 -17.93 18.34
CA MET A 235 22.45 -17.29 18.19
C MET A 235 21.33 -18.32 17.99
N GLU A 236 21.52 -19.28 17.09
CA GLU A 236 20.58 -20.38 16.88
C GLU A 236 20.39 -21.22 18.15
N GLY A 237 21.47 -21.43 18.91
CA GLY A 237 21.41 -22.07 20.23
C GLY A 237 20.54 -21.31 21.22
N VAL A 238 20.65 -19.98 21.27
CA VAL A 238 19.80 -19.12 22.12
C VAL A 238 18.33 -19.19 21.69
N PHE A 239 18.05 -19.20 20.39
CA PHE A 239 16.67 -19.36 19.90
C PHE A 239 16.08 -20.73 20.22
N PHE A 240 16.88 -21.79 20.14
CA PHE A 240 16.47 -23.12 20.56
C PHE A 240 16.15 -23.15 22.07
N LEU A 241 16.97 -22.51 22.89
CA LEU A 241 16.68 -22.38 24.33
C LEU A 241 15.42 -21.58 24.59
N TYR A 242 15.14 -20.50 23.83
CA TYR A 242 13.89 -19.75 23.93
C TYR A 242 12.66 -20.59 23.56
N TYR A 243 12.75 -21.38 22.48
CA TYR A 243 11.65 -22.26 22.08
C TYR A 243 11.35 -23.33 23.14
N THR A 244 12.38 -23.80 23.85
CA THR A 244 12.24 -24.94 24.76
C THR A 244 12.00 -24.54 26.21
N GLN A 245 12.76 -23.58 26.75
CA GLN A 245 12.87 -23.36 28.21
C GLN A 245 12.97 -21.89 28.63
N TRP A 246 13.66 -21.04 27.88
CA TRP A 246 13.96 -19.67 28.28
C TRP A 246 12.78 -18.74 28.05
N ASN A 247 12.62 -17.77 28.96
CA ASN A 247 11.70 -16.66 28.75
C ASN A 247 12.37 -15.50 28.01
N LEU A 248 11.58 -14.49 27.66
CA LEU A 248 12.05 -13.35 26.88
C LEU A 248 13.15 -12.54 27.60
N PHE A 249 13.07 -12.39 28.93
CA PHE A 249 14.04 -11.62 29.72
C PHE A 249 15.40 -12.30 29.85
N GLN A 250 15.47 -13.62 29.69
CA GLN A 250 16.73 -14.38 29.61
C GLN A 250 17.30 -14.35 28.20
N THR A 251 16.42 -14.40 27.20
CA THR A 251 16.78 -14.48 25.79
C THR A 251 17.34 -13.16 25.27
N LEU A 252 16.71 -12.02 25.58
CA LEU A 252 17.11 -10.72 25.04
C LEU A 252 18.56 -10.31 25.41
N PRO A 253 19.02 -10.43 26.68
CA PRO A 253 20.41 -10.11 27.03
C PRO A 253 21.43 -11.03 26.34
N ALA A 254 21.13 -12.33 26.24
CA ALA A 254 22.00 -13.30 25.57
C ALA A 254 22.13 -13.01 24.07
N ILE A 255 21.01 -12.72 23.39
CA ILE A 255 21.00 -12.27 22.00
C ILE A 255 21.75 -10.94 21.86
N GLY A 256 21.59 -10.00 22.80
CA GLY A 256 22.32 -8.74 22.80
C GLY A 256 23.83 -8.96 22.81
N ALA A 257 24.34 -9.80 23.71
CA ALA A 257 25.77 -10.11 23.80
C ALA A 257 26.29 -10.84 22.55
N VAL A 258 25.61 -11.89 22.11
CA VAL A 258 25.99 -12.66 20.91
C VAL A 258 25.89 -11.80 19.65
N GLY A 259 24.87 -10.93 19.56
CA GLY A 259 24.65 -10.02 18.45
C GLY A 259 25.74 -8.95 18.31
N VAL A 260 26.21 -8.38 19.43
CA VAL A 260 27.37 -7.46 19.41
C VAL A 260 28.62 -8.19 18.91
N ALA A 261 28.88 -9.41 19.39
CA ALA A 261 30.01 -10.21 18.92
C ALA A 261 29.90 -10.53 17.42
N ALA A 262 28.71 -10.91 16.94
CA ALA A 262 28.41 -11.18 15.54
C ALA A 262 28.63 -9.94 14.66
N PHE A 263 28.18 -8.77 15.10
CA PHE A 263 28.32 -7.53 14.35
C PHE A 263 29.79 -7.12 14.20
N LEU A 264 30.55 -7.10 15.31
CA LEU A 264 31.95 -6.66 15.30
C LEU A 264 32.85 -7.63 14.54
N SER A 265 32.63 -8.94 14.70
CA SER A 265 33.42 -9.96 13.98
C SER A 265 32.99 -10.07 12.52
N GLY A 266 31.69 -9.96 12.22
CA GLY A 266 31.12 -10.04 10.88
C GLY A 266 31.55 -8.89 9.97
N THR A 267 31.58 -7.65 10.48
CA THR A 267 32.11 -6.51 9.71
C THR A 267 33.55 -6.72 9.26
N LYS A 268 34.41 -7.29 10.12
CA LYS A 268 35.81 -7.62 9.79
C LYS A 268 35.92 -8.82 8.85
N ALA A 269 35.18 -9.89 9.10
CA ALA A 269 35.17 -11.11 8.28
C ALA A 269 34.67 -10.83 6.85
N LEU A 270 33.57 -10.08 6.71
CA LEU A 270 32.99 -9.74 5.41
C LEU A 270 33.84 -8.69 4.66
N GLY A 271 34.43 -7.72 5.35
CA GLY A 271 35.36 -6.76 4.75
C GLY A 271 36.65 -7.41 4.21
N GLU A 272 37.08 -8.50 4.82
CA GLU A 272 38.18 -9.32 4.33
C GLU A 272 37.82 -10.06 3.02
N VAL A 273 36.66 -10.72 2.98
CA VAL A 273 36.15 -11.38 1.76
C VAL A 273 35.97 -10.37 0.63
N GLN A 274 35.47 -9.17 0.95
CA GLN A 274 35.31 -8.08 -0.01
C GLN A 274 36.64 -7.64 -0.61
N ARG A 275 37.67 -7.39 0.22
CA ARG A 275 39.00 -6.99 -0.27
C ARG A 275 39.60 -7.99 -1.25
N ARG A 276 39.44 -9.29 -1.00
CA ARG A 276 39.88 -10.34 -1.93
C ARG A 276 39.16 -10.26 -3.28
N ARG A 277 37.84 -10.11 -3.26
CA ARG A 277 37.03 -10.01 -4.48
C ARG A 277 37.40 -8.77 -5.30
N LEU A 278 37.61 -7.64 -4.63
CA LEU A 278 38.03 -6.41 -5.28
C LEU A 278 39.43 -6.52 -5.89
N ALA A 279 40.37 -7.16 -5.20
CA ALA A 279 41.70 -7.41 -5.75
C ALA A 279 41.66 -8.32 -6.99
N GLU A 280 40.79 -9.33 -7.00
CA GLU A 280 40.64 -10.25 -8.14
C GLU A 280 39.94 -9.59 -9.35
N VAL A 281 38.96 -8.72 -9.11
CA VAL A 281 38.30 -7.91 -10.15
C VAL A 281 39.26 -6.85 -10.71
N PHE A 282 40.06 -6.21 -9.85
CA PHE A 282 41.07 -5.24 -10.24
C PHE A 282 42.11 -5.88 -11.17
N ASN A 283 42.65 -7.04 -10.80
CA ASN A 283 43.62 -7.74 -11.63
C ASN A 283 43.04 -8.17 -13.00
N LYS A 284 41.76 -8.56 -13.06
CA LYS A 284 41.09 -8.88 -14.34
C LYS A 284 40.77 -7.66 -15.21
N GLN A 285 40.56 -6.49 -14.63
CA GLN A 285 40.34 -5.24 -15.37
C GLN A 285 41.65 -4.60 -15.86
N GLN A 286 42.76 -4.87 -15.17
CA GLN A 286 44.09 -4.41 -15.52
C GLN A 286 44.63 -5.05 -16.81
N ASP A 287 44.24 -6.29 -17.11
CA ASP A 287 44.63 -7.04 -18.33
C ASP A 287 44.01 -6.50 -19.64
N THR A 288 43.04 -5.58 -19.58
CA THR A 288 42.38 -5.00 -20.77
C THR A 288 42.76 -3.54 -21.06
N MET A 289 43.66 -2.94 -20.27
CA MET A 289 43.97 -1.51 -20.36
C MET A 289 45.01 -1.19 -21.43
N THR A 290 44.81 -0.07 -22.14
CA THR A 290 45.78 0.51 -23.09
C THR A 290 46.88 1.33 -22.41
N PHE A 291 46.71 1.70 -21.14
CA PHE A 291 47.72 2.43 -20.35
C PHE A 291 47.67 2.06 -18.86
N THR A 292 48.80 2.23 -18.15
CA THR A 292 48.86 2.04 -16.69
C THR A 292 48.64 3.39 -16.01
N PRO A 293 47.59 3.55 -15.17
CA PRO A 293 47.35 4.81 -14.48
C PRO A 293 48.42 5.05 -13.39
N PRO A 294 48.99 6.26 -13.29
CA PRO A 294 49.88 6.61 -12.19
C PRO A 294 49.15 6.62 -10.86
N SER A 295 49.89 6.34 -9.79
CA SER A 295 49.44 6.52 -8.42
C SER A 295 49.27 8.00 -8.07
N ALA A 296 48.45 8.30 -7.06
CA ALA A 296 48.25 9.65 -6.57
C ALA A 296 49.56 10.28 -6.07
N GLU A 297 50.49 9.48 -5.56
CA GLU A 297 51.80 9.95 -5.11
C GLU A 297 52.68 10.38 -6.30
N GLU A 298 52.76 9.55 -7.35
CA GLU A 298 53.48 9.91 -8.59
C GLU A 298 52.93 11.19 -9.21
N THR A 299 51.61 11.36 -9.19
CA THR A 299 50.94 12.54 -9.75
C THR A 299 51.16 13.79 -8.92
N VAL A 300 51.19 13.69 -7.59
CA VAL A 300 51.46 14.83 -6.69
C VAL A 300 52.91 15.27 -6.75
N ASN A 301 53.83 14.32 -6.92
CA ASN A 301 55.25 14.60 -7.08
C ASN A 301 55.62 15.09 -8.49
N HIS A 302 54.66 15.10 -9.43
CA HIS A 302 54.89 15.57 -10.79
C HIS A 302 55.22 17.08 -10.82
N PRO A 303 56.23 17.55 -11.59
CA PRO A 303 56.62 18.97 -11.64
C PRO A 303 55.53 19.94 -12.08
N ALA A 304 54.49 19.44 -12.76
CA ALA A 304 53.33 20.23 -13.19
C ALA A 304 52.20 20.31 -12.14
N PHE A 305 52.27 19.54 -11.05
CA PHE A 305 51.17 19.42 -10.08
C PHE A 305 50.81 20.76 -9.43
N ALA A 306 51.81 21.53 -9.00
CA ALA A 306 51.61 22.82 -8.34
C ALA A 306 50.90 23.86 -9.24
N SER A 307 50.97 23.70 -10.57
CA SER A 307 50.37 24.59 -11.56
C SER A 307 49.21 23.95 -12.32
N VAL A 308 48.62 22.88 -11.78
CA VAL A 308 47.48 22.19 -12.40
C VAL A 308 46.24 23.09 -12.52
N ILE A 309 46.04 23.97 -11.53
CA ILE A 309 45.11 25.08 -11.59
C ILE A 309 45.85 26.30 -12.15
N TRP A 310 45.33 26.85 -13.23
CA TRP A 310 45.96 27.98 -13.91
C TRP A 310 45.73 29.28 -13.15
N ALA A 311 46.76 30.12 -13.07
CA ALA A 311 46.73 31.41 -12.37
C ALA A 311 46.13 32.49 -13.28
N LEU A 312 44.92 32.23 -13.76
CA LEU A 312 44.14 33.15 -14.57
C LEU A 312 43.54 34.22 -13.64
N GLU A 313 44.02 35.45 -13.72
CA GLU A 313 43.57 36.53 -12.83
C GLU A 313 42.25 37.12 -13.35
N PRO A 314 41.16 37.02 -12.57
CA PRO A 314 39.86 37.57 -12.98
C PRO A 314 39.91 39.10 -13.07
N HIS A 315 38.99 39.67 -13.85
CA HIS A 315 38.77 41.12 -13.89
C HIS A 315 37.92 41.57 -12.69
N GLN A 316 36.98 40.72 -12.28
CA GLN A 316 36.17 40.91 -11.08
C GLN A 316 35.99 39.57 -10.39
N GLN A 317 35.99 39.57 -9.07
CA GLN A 317 35.73 38.37 -8.28
C GLN A 317 35.08 38.78 -6.97
N GLY A 318 34.34 37.85 -6.37
CA GLY A 318 33.71 38.12 -5.09
C GLY A 318 33.02 36.91 -4.49
N ILE A 319 32.47 37.16 -3.32
CA ILE A 319 31.57 36.25 -2.62
C ILE A 319 30.28 37.02 -2.37
N VAL A 320 29.15 36.46 -2.81
CA VAL A 320 27.83 37.03 -2.57
C VAL A 320 27.01 36.10 -1.68
N GLU A 321 26.30 36.68 -0.71
CA GLU A 321 25.34 35.96 0.11
C GLU A 321 24.01 35.85 -0.63
N VAL A 322 23.55 34.62 -0.85
CA VAL A 322 22.29 34.31 -1.53
C VAL A 322 21.37 33.49 -0.64
N ALA A 323 20.17 33.19 -1.14
CA ALA A 323 19.20 32.29 -0.50
C ALA A 323 18.66 32.79 0.84
N LYS A 324 18.63 34.11 1.04
CA LYS A 324 17.95 34.72 2.19
C LYS A 324 16.47 34.29 2.19
N GLY A 325 16.03 33.65 3.28
CA GLY A 325 14.67 33.09 3.38
C GLY A 325 14.46 31.73 2.69
N ARG A 326 15.49 31.14 2.06
CA ARG A 326 15.46 29.80 1.44
C ARG A 326 16.43 28.81 2.12
N GLY A 327 16.73 29.04 3.40
CA GLY A 327 17.73 28.27 4.17
C GLY A 327 19.15 28.82 4.12
N GLY A 328 19.34 30.05 3.62
CA GLY A 328 20.60 30.82 3.69
C GLY A 328 20.65 31.82 4.86
N PRO A 329 21.63 32.74 4.88
CA PRO A 329 22.52 33.07 3.76
C PRO A 329 23.50 31.94 3.41
N VAL A 330 23.75 31.76 2.11
CA VAL A 330 24.78 30.86 1.57
C VAL A 330 25.74 31.72 0.77
N LYS A 331 27.04 31.66 1.06
CA LYS A 331 28.06 32.38 0.31
C LYS A 331 28.42 31.66 -0.98
N ILE A 332 28.29 32.35 -2.11
CA ILE A 332 28.66 31.84 -3.43
C ILE A 332 29.85 32.64 -3.96
N ALA A 333 30.94 31.94 -4.22
CA ALA A 333 32.14 32.49 -4.85
C ALA A 333 31.98 32.52 -6.38
N TRP A 334 32.33 33.66 -6.98
CA TRP A 334 32.21 33.90 -8.41
C TRP A 334 33.39 34.71 -8.95
N GLU A 335 33.67 34.55 -10.24
CA GLU A 335 34.73 35.24 -10.97
C GLU A 335 34.23 35.64 -12.36
N ILE A 336 34.61 36.82 -12.83
CA ILE A 336 34.41 37.31 -14.19
C ILE A 336 35.76 37.52 -14.85
N HIS A 337 35.97 36.89 -16.01
CA HIS A 337 37.18 36.99 -16.83
C HIS A 337 36.83 37.63 -18.18
N GLY A 338 37.57 38.68 -18.53
CA GLY A 338 37.30 39.52 -19.70
C GLY A 338 36.33 40.67 -19.37
N ASP A 339 36.32 41.66 -20.24
CA ASP A 339 35.50 42.88 -20.16
C ASP A 339 34.77 43.17 -21.48
N GLY A 340 34.78 42.20 -22.40
CA GLY A 340 34.11 42.31 -23.68
C GLY A 340 32.58 42.24 -23.60
N PRO A 341 31.89 42.68 -24.67
CA PRO A 341 30.44 42.85 -24.67
C PRO A 341 29.65 41.53 -24.65
N THR A 342 30.24 40.41 -25.07
CA THR A 342 29.56 39.11 -25.13
C THR A 342 29.66 38.39 -23.79
N LYS A 343 28.57 38.35 -23.03
CA LYS A 343 28.55 37.75 -21.69
C LYS A 343 28.23 36.26 -21.75
N VAL A 344 29.00 35.44 -21.03
CA VAL A 344 28.81 33.98 -20.98
C VAL A 344 28.88 33.51 -19.54
N LEU A 345 27.87 32.75 -19.09
CA LEU A 345 27.86 32.08 -17.80
C LEU A 345 28.06 30.57 -17.99
N PHE A 346 29.11 30.03 -17.36
CA PHE A 346 29.35 28.58 -17.31
C PHE A 346 28.97 27.99 -15.94
N ILE A 347 28.14 26.95 -15.95
CA ILE A 347 27.72 26.21 -14.73
C ILE A 347 28.30 24.81 -14.76
N MET A 348 29.15 24.51 -13.77
CA MET A 348 29.82 23.22 -13.66
C MET A 348 28.91 22.11 -13.11
N GLY A 349 29.28 20.86 -13.41
CA GLY A 349 28.60 19.64 -12.97
C GLY A 349 28.84 19.26 -11.50
N LEU A 350 28.37 18.05 -11.16
CA LEU A 350 28.51 17.46 -9.83
C LEU A 350 29.99 17.43 -9.41
N ALA A 351 30.28 17.90 -8.20
CA ALA A 351 31.63 17.91 -7.63
C ALA A 351 32.70 18.71 -8.38
N GLY A 352 32.33 19.42 -9.45
CA GLY A 352 33.25 20.32 -10.15
C GLY A 352 33.29 21.71 -9.53
N ILE A 353 34.39 22.41 -9.77
CA ILE A 353 34.64 23.77 -9.30
C ILE A 353 34.76 24.72 -10.49
N LYS A 354 34.73 26.03 -10.24
CA LYS A 354 34.84 27.06 -11.28
C LYS A 354 36.07 26.87 -12.18
N THR A 355 37.21 26.48 -11.60
CA THR A 355 38.46 26.23 -12.34
C THR A 355 38.42 24.98 -13.22
N SER A 356 37.42 24.11 -13.08
CA SER A 356 37.21 23.03 -14.05
C SER A 356 36.89 23.57 -15.46
N TRP A 357 36.45 24.83 -15.59
CA TRP A 357 36.27 25.54 -16.86
C TRP A 357 37.54 26.23 -17.40
N GLN A 358 38.71 26.05 -16.77
CA GLN A 358 39.92 26.84 -17.07
C GLN A 358 40.32 26.89 -18.55
N ARG A 359 40.05 25.82 -19.33
CA ARG A 359 40.25 25.79 -20.81
C ARG A 359 39.35 26.78 -21.53
N GLN A 360 38.06 26.83 -21.17
CA GLN A 360 37.08 27.76 -21.72
C GLN A 360 37.32 29.19 -21.19
N THR A 361 37.61 29.33 -19.90
CA THR A 361 37.94 30.64 -19.29
C THR A 361 39.16 31.27 -19.93
N LYS A 362 40.23 30.50 -20.18
CA LYS A 362 41.40 30.97 -20.94
C LYS A 362 41.00 31.44 -22.34
N TYR A 363 40.31 30.59 -23.10
CA TYR A 363 40.00 30.85 -24.50
C TYR A 363 39.11 32.08 -24.71
N PHE A 364 38.03 32.20 -23.92
CA PHE A 364 37.07 33.29 -24.05
C PHE A 364 37.46 34.50 -23.18
N GLY A 365 37.75 34.28 -21.90
CA GLY A 365 37.95 35.36 -20.92
C GLY A 365 39.36 35.95 -20.86
N HIS A 366 40.36 35.33 -21.52
CA HIS A 366 41.73 35.85 -21.54
C HIS A 366 42.23 36.07 -22.97
N ASP A 367 42.28 35.03 -23.80
CA ASP A 367 42.75 35.11 -25.18
C ASP A 367 41.86 36.03 -26.04
N ARG A 368 40.58 36.18 -25.66
CA ARG A 368 39.56 37.06 -26.29
C ARG A 368 38.86 37.97 -25.28
N SER A 369 39.60 38.41 -24.26
CA SER A 369 39.09 39.23 -23.15
C SER A 369 38.31 40.48 -23.58
N ASN A 370 38.68 41.10 -24.72
CA ASN A 370 37.99 42.28 -25.25
C ASN A 370 36.67 41.96 -25.97
N GLU A 371 36.39 40.69 -26.28
CA GLU A 371 35.18 40.25 -26.98
C GLU A 371 34.18 39.60 -26.01
N TYR A 372 34.67 38.92 -24.98
CA TYR A 372 33.86 38.15 -24.05
C TYR A 372 34.06 38.57 -22.60
N SER A 373 32.98 38.51 -21.83
CA SER A 373 32.98 38.53 -20.36
C SER A 373 32.47 37.17 -19.87
N VAL A 374 33.31 36.40 -19.18
CA VAL A 374 33.03 35.03 -18.77
C VAL A 374 32.82 34.96 -17.27
N LEU A 375 31.58 34.70 -16.85
CA LEU A 375 31.21 34.44 -15.46
C LEU A 375 31.31 32.94 -15.16
N ILE A 376 32.10 32.60 -14.15
CA ILE A 376 32.19 31.26 -13.56
C ILE A 376 31.90 31.36 -12.06
N LEU A 377 31.35 30.29 -11.48
CA LEU A 377 31.03 30.24 -10.06
C LEU A 377 31.18 28.83 -9.50
N ASP A 378 31.45 28.78 -8.20
CA ASP A 378 31.39 27.53 -7.46
C ASP A 378 29.97 27.29 -6.99
N ASN A 379 29.33 26.23 -7.48
CA ASN A 379 28.02 25.83 -6.98
C ASN A 379 28.09 25.57 -5.47
N ARG A 380 27.02 25.87 -4.72
CA ARG A 380 26.91 25.49 -3.30
C ARG A 380 27.34 24.04 -3.09
N GLY A 381 28.09 23.78 -2.02
CA GLY A 381 28.65 22.46 -1.73
C GLY A 381 30.05 22.20 -2.28
N MET A 382 30.63 23.10 -3.08
CA MET A 382 31.94 22.90 -3.71
C MET A 382 32.78 24.19 -3.76
N GLY A 383 34.10 24.04 -3.96
CA GLY A 383 35.03 25.14 -4.19
C GLY A 383 35.09 26.16 -3.05
N ASP A 384 35.12 27.44 -3.34
CA ASP A 384 35.14 28.51 -2.32
C ASP A 384 33.74 28.89 -1.81
N SER A 385 32.69 28.28 -2.35
CA SER A 385 31.32 28.46 -1.88
C SER A 385 31.02 27.66 -0.61
N ASP A 386 30.02 28.14 0.14
CA ASP A 386 29.52 27.48 1.34
C ASP A 386 28.97 26.08 1.05
N LYS A 387 29.09 25.20 2.04
CA LYS A 387 28.73 23.77 1.95
C LYS A 387 27.78 23.34 3.07
N PRO A 388 26.67 24.07 3.33
CA PRO A 388 25.81 23.81 4.46
C PRO A 388 25.17 22.43 4.37
N ILE A 389 24.92 21.79 5.51
CA ILE A 389 24.11 20.57 5.57
C ILE A 389 22.65 20.97 5.39
N ALA A 390 22.14 20.86 4.16
CA ALA A 390 20.77 21.24 3.85
C ALA A 390 20.25 20.43 2.66
N ARG A 391 18.93 20.48 2.45
CA ARG A 391 18.32 19.88 1.27
C ARG A 391 18.68 20.73 0.04
N TYR A 392 19.55 20.24 -0.81
CA TYR A 392 19.85 20.89 -2.08
C TYR A 392 18.82 20.46 -3.13
N THR A 393 18.45 21.40 -3.98
CA THR A 393 17.60 21.18 -5.16
C THR A 393 18.17 21.96 -6.32
N THR A 394 18.04 21.45 -7.54
CA THR A 394 18.51 22.14 -8.74
C THR A 394 17.83 23.50 -8.94
N SER A 395 16.55 23.62 -8.57
CA SER A 395 15.83 24.90 -8.56
C SER A 395 16.35 25.87 -7.51
N GLY A 396 16.71 25.38 -6.31
CA GLY A 396 17.34 26.18 -5.27
C GLY A 396 18.72 26.69 -5.68
N MET A 397 19.51 25.86 -6.36
CA MET A 397 20.81 26.23 -6.92
C MET A 397 20.67 27.21 -8.09
N ALA A 398 19.64 27.07 -8.93
CA ALA A 398 19.35 28.04 -9.97
C ALA A 398 18.97 29.41 -9.41
N ALA A 399 18.18 29.45 -8.33
CA ALA A 399 17.85 30.70 -7.67
C ALA A 399 19.09 31.41 -7.10
N ASP A 400 20.07 30.65 -6.59
CA ASP A 400 21.36 31.23 -6.18
C ASP A 400 22.09 31.91 -7.34
N ILE A 401 22.10 31.25 -8.50
CA ILE A 401 22.74 31.78 -9.71
C ILE A 401 22.01 33.03 -10.20
N VAL A 402 20.68 33.09 -10.10
CA VAL A 402 19.91 34.30 -10.40
C VAL A 402 20.30 35.44 -9.47
N GLU A 403 20.46 35.19 -8.15
CA GLU A 403 20.93 36.20 -7.19
C GLU A 403 22.38 36.63 -7.47
N VAL A 404 23.27 35.73 -7.92
CA VAL A 404 24.62 36.07 -8.40
C VAL A 404 24.56 36.96 -9.65
N LEU A 405 23.71 36.62 -10.63
CA LEU A 405 23.52 37.42 -11.85
C LEU A 405 23.00 38.82 -11.52
N ASP A 406 22.04 38.93 -10.59
CA ASP A 406 21.55 40.22 -10.10
C ASP A 406 22.66 41.02 -9.42
N HIS A 407 23.50 40.37 -8.61
CA HIS A 407 24.62 41.01 -7.92
C HIS A 407 25.68 41.56 -8.89
N VAL A 408 26.04 40.81 -9.93
CA VAL A 408 27.02 41.27 -10.94
C VAL A 408 26.41 42.17 -12.02
N GLY A 409 25.10 42.44 -11.93
CA GLY A 409 24.39 43.38 -12.81
C GLY A 409 23.96 42.79 -14.16
N TRP A 410 24.03 41.47 -14.36
CA TRP A 410 23.61 40.81 -15.62
C TRP A 410 22.10 40.52 -15.58
N THR A 411 21.30 41.57 -15.64
CA THR A 411 19.84 41.55 -15.42
C THR A 411 18.99 41.90 -16.64
N ALA A 412 19.59 42.41 -17.71
CA ALA A 412 18.89 42.87 -18.91
C ALA A 412 18.38 41.71 -19.77
N GLU A 413 17.45 42.02 -20.68
CA GLU A 413 16.95 41.04 -21.65
C GLU A 413 18.04 40.64 -22.65
N ARG A 414 18.08 39.34 -22.99
CA ARG A 414 19.05 38.76 -23.93
C ARG A 414 20.49 39.19 -23.66
N GLU A 415 20.88 39.24 -22.39
CA GLU A 415 22.18 39.81 -22.00
C GLU A 415 23.32 38.80 -22.07
N PHE A 416 23.10 37.53 -21.70
CA PHE A 416 24.17 36.55 -21.56
C PHE A 416 23.83 35.18 -22.15
N HIS A 417 24.85 34.46 -22.60
CA HIS A 417 24.77 33.06 -23.01
C HIS A 417 24.92 32.15 -21.79
N LEU A 418 24.04 31.14 -21.65
CA LEU A 418 24.08 30.19 -20.54
C LEU A 418 24.58 28.82 -21.02
N VAL A 419 25.64 28.30 -20.40
CA VAL A 419 26.22 26.99 -20.72
C VAL A 419 26.27 26.12 -19.46
N GLY A 420 25.64 24.95 -19.50
CA GLY A 420 25.59 24.02 -18.38
C GLY A 420 26.05 22.61 -18.76
N LEU A 421 26.96 22.05 -17.97
CA LEU A 421 27.43 20.66 -18.10
C LEU A 421 26.88 19.78 -17.00
N SER A 422 26.32 18.61 -17.32
CA SER A 422 25.89 17.61 -16.32
C SER A 422 24.86 18.18 -15.32
N LEU A 423 25.10 18.11 -14.00
CA LEU A 423 24.32 18.83 -12.98
C LEU A 423 24.20 20.33 -13.31
N GLY A 424 25.23 20.96 -13.85
CA GLY A 424 25.17 22.35 -14.31
C GLY A 424 24.18 22.55 -15.45
N GLY A 425 23.99 21.55 -16.32
CA GLY A 425 22.93 21.54 -17.33
C GLY A 425 21.53 21.36 -16.74
N MET A 426 21.39 20.62 -15.63
CA MET A 426 20.13 20.52 -14.89
C MET A 426 19.77 21.86 -14.24
N ILE A 427 20.76 22.53 -13.65
CA ILE A 427 20.62 23.86 -13.07
C ILE A 427 20.33 24.88 -14.18
N ALA A 428 20.99 24.79 -15.33
CA ALA A 428 20.75 25.68 -16.47
C ALA A 428 19.31 25.58 -17.00
N GLN A 429 18.71 24.37 -17.01
CA GLN A 429 17.28 24.22 -17.32
C GLN A 429 16.38 24.95 -16.31
N GLU A 430 16.73 24.94 -15.02
CA GLU A 430 15.99 25.65 -13.99
C GLU A 430 16.14 27.18 -14.12
N VAL A 431 17.36 27.68 -14.39
CA VAL A 431 17.62 29.10 -14.67
C VAL A 431 16.84 29.57 -15.90
N ALA A 432 16.93 28.82 -17.00
CA ALA A 432 16.22 29.12 -18.24
C ALA A 432 14.69 29.08 -18.08
N TYR A 433 14.16 28.25 -17.18
CA TYR A 433 12.73 28.24 -16.87
C TYR A 433 12.31 29.46 -16.04
N ALA A 434 13.18 29.92 -15.12
CA ALA A 434 12.91 31.04 -14.22
C ALA A 434 13.02 32.41 -14.90
N ILE A 435 14.10 32.65 -15.66
CA ILE A 435 14.43 33.95 -16.28
C ILE A 435 14.69 33.86 -17.80
N PRO A 436 13.84 33.19 -18.60
CA PRO A 436 14.12 32.87 -20.01
C PRO A 436 14.41 34.09 -20.88
N THR A 437 13.84 35.25 -20.57
CA THR A 437 14.00 36.48 -21.36
C THR A 437 15.38 37.11 -21.20
N ARG A 438 16.09 36.83 -20.11
CA ARG A 438 17.47 37.32 -19.88
C ARG A 438 18.51 36.54 -20.69
N LEU A 439 18.22 35.29 -21.05
CA LEU A 439 19.16 34.43 -21.76
C LEU A 439 19.24 34.83 -23.23
N ARG A 440 20.44 35.10 -23.74
CA ARG A 440 20.72 35.23 -25.16
C ARG A 440 20.72 33.89 -25.88
N SER A 441 21.22 32.84 -25.22
CA SER A 441 21.15 31.45 -25.69
C SER A 441 21.29 30.47 -24.53
N LEU A 442 20.99 29.19 -24.79
CA LEU A 442 21.11 28.09 -23.84
C LEU A 442 21.86 26.91 -24.46
N THR A 443 22.95 26.48 -23.83
CA THR A 443 23.70 25.26 -24.20
C THR A 443 23.64 24.24 -23.07
N LEU A 444 23.12 23.05 -23.36
CA LEU A 444 23.01 21.92 -22.44
C LEU A 444 23.92 20.78 -22.91
N MET A 445 24.88 20.39 -22.07
CA MET A 445 25.89 19.37 -22.42
C MET A 445 25.85 18.21 -21.43
N GLY A 446 25.83 16.97 -21.95
CA GLY A 446 25.99 15.76 -21.13
C GLY A 446 25.04 15.71 -19.94
N THR A 447 23.77 16.06 -20.13
CA THR A 447 22.79 16.28 -19.04
C THR A 447 21.47 15.56 -19.31
N THR A 448 20.51 15.68 -18.39
CA THR A 448 19.19 15.06 -18.51
C THR A 448 18.09 15.95 -17.90
N ALA A 449 16.85 15.76 -18.37
CA ALA A 449 15.66 16.37 -17.77
C ALA A 449 15.18 15.62 -16.52
N GLN A 450 15.53 14.35 -16.38
CA GLN A 450 15.21 13.54 -15.21
C GLN A 450 16.24 12.43 -15.10
N PHE A 451 16.77 12.19 -13.90
CA PHE A 451 17.66 11.07 -13.68
C PHE A 451 16.88 9.76 -13.79
N GLU A 452 16.78 9.24 -15.01
CA GLU A 452 16.37 7.86 -15.24
C GLU A 452 17.59 7.00 -14.95
N SER A 453 17.55 6.28 -13.83
CA SER A 453 18.30 5.04 -13.77
C SER A 453 17.81 4.24 -14.97
N GLY A 454 18.65 4.09 -16.01
CA GLY A 454 18.32 3.21 -17.13
C GLY A 454 17.84 1.87 -16.57
N PRO A 455 17.04 1.09 -17.31
CA PRO A 455 16.55 -0.18 -16.79
C PRO A 455 17.76 -0.96 -16.30
N ALA A 456 17.89 -1.12 -14.98
CA ALA A 456 18.90 -1.99 -14.45
C ALA A 456 18.62 -3.34 -15.10
N LYS A 457 19.59 -3.88 -15.85
CA LYS A 457 19.39 -5.12 -16.61
C LYS A 457 18.92 -6.26 -15.68
N SER A 458 19.17 -6.10 -14.37
CA SER A 458 18.66 -6.91 -13.28
C SER A 458 18.55 -6.09 -11.96
N TRP A 459 17.69 -6.52 -11.02
CA TRP A 459 17.65 -6.00 -9.64
C TRP A 459 19.02 -6.07 -8.94
N SER A 460 19.87 -7.05 -9.32
CA SER A 460 21.25 -7.17 -8.84
C SER A 460 22.12 -5.98 -9.25
N ASP A 461 21.95 -5.46 -10.48
CA ASP A 461 22.78 -4.38 -11.00
C ASP A 461 22.40 -3.07 -10.32
N ALA A 462 21.10 -2.83 -10.10
CA ALA A 462 20.63 -1.71 -9.31
C ALA A 462 21.15 -1.77 -7.85
N MET A 463 21.16 -2.96 -7.25
CA MET A 463 21.68 -3.16 -5.90
C MET A 463 23.19 -2.95 -5.84
N TRP A 464 23.95 -3.49 -6.79
CA TRP A 464 25.41 -3.29 -6.88
C TRP A 464 25.79 -1.84 -7.17
N GLN A 465 25.05 -1.16 -8.05
CA GLN A 465 25.28 0.25 -8.35
C GLN A 465 25.04 1.09 -7.09
N ARG A 466 23.98 0.81 -6.32
CA ARG A 466 23.70 1.44 -5.02
C ARG A 466 24.75 1.11 -3.95
N LEU A 467 25.16 -0.15 -3.84
CA LEU A 467 26.19 -0.59 -2.90
C LEU A 467 27.55 0.02 -3.24
N SER A 468 27.88 0.21 -4.52
CA SER A 468 29.17 0.78 -4.96
C SER A 468 29.41 2.21 -4.47
N PHE A 469 28.35 2.95 -4.11
CA PHE A 469 28.45 4.28 -3.50
C PHE A 469 28.80 4.25 -2.00
N VAL A 470 28.60 3.11 -1.32
CA VAL A 470 28.92 2.91 0.11
C VAL A 470 30.16 2.05 0.34
N VAL A 471 30.74 1.47 -0.71
CA VAL A 471 32.01 0.73 -0.61
C VAL A 471 33.17 1.73 -0.46
N PRO A 472 33.99 1.64 0.61
CA PRO A 472 35.22 2.43 0.71
C PRO A 472 36.18 2.04 -0.41
N LYS A 473 36.54 3.00 -1.25
CA LYS A 473 37.56 2.85 -2.30
C LYS A 473 38.80 3.65 -1.91
N SER A 474 39.98 3.21 -2.36
CA SER A 474 41.17 4.06 -2.30
C SER A 474 40.94 5.32 -3.12
N GLU A 475 41.68 6.40 -2.79
CA GLU A 475 41.63 7.65 -3.55
C GLU A 475 41.95 7.41 -5.03
N ASP A 476 42.98 6.61 -5.31
CA ASP A 476 43.37 6.19 -6.65
C ASP A 476 42.25 5.52 -7.41
N GLN A 477 41.63 4.48 -6.81
CA GLN A 477 40.56 3.74 -7.47
C GLN A 477 39.34 4.64 -7.71
N SER A 478 39.01 5.50 -6.75
CA SER A 478 37.89 6.42 -6.89
C SER A 478 38.11 7.39 -8.04
N ILE A 479 39.31 7.96 -8.19
CA ILE A 479 39.62 8.89 -9.27
C ILE A 479 39.67 8.14 -10.61
N PHE A 480 40.31 6.97 -10.64
CA PHE A 480 40.38 6.13 -11.82
C PHE A 480 39.00 5.75 -12.37
N ASP A 481 38.12 5.23 -11.52
CA ASP A 481 36.74 4.88 -11.86
C ASP A 481 35.96 6.11 -12.39
N THR A 482 36.23 7.28 -11.83
CA THR A 482 35.59 8.54 -12.25
C THR A 482 36.10 8.95 -13.63
N GLY A 483 37.41 8.89 -13.87
CA GLY A 483 38.02 9.20 -15.16
C GLY A 483 37.42 8.36 -16.29
N ARG A 484 37.31 7.05 -16.11
CA ARG A 484 36.71 6.13 -17.11
C ARG A 484 35.23 6.38 -17.38
N LYS A 485 34.50 6.96 -16.40
CA LYS A 485 33.09 7.33 -16.59
C LYS A 485 32.95 8.63 -17.37
N LEU A 486 33.88 9.56 -17.14
CA LEU A 486 33.84 10.90 -17.72
C LEU A 486 34.42 10.96 -19.13
N PHE A 487 35.43 10.15 -19.43
CA PHE A 487 36.26 10.32 -20.62
C PHE A 487 36.42 9.04 -21.44
N PRO A 488 36.62 9.15 -22.76
CA PRO A 488 37.02 8.03 -23.60
C PRO A 488 38.38 7.47 -23.15
N GLU A 489 38.54 6.15 -23.17
CA GLU A 489 39.77 5.47 -22.72
C GLU A 489 40.99 5.89 -23.55
N ASP A 490 40.84 5.99 -24.87
CA ASP A 490 41.91 6.42 -25.77
C ASP A 490 42.37 7.85 -25.48
N TRP A 491 41.44 8.73 -25.09
CA TRP A 491 41.78 10.10 -24.70
C TRP A 491 42.55 10.13 -23.38
N LEU A 492 42.12 9.34 -22.38
CA LEU A 492 42.81 9.22 -21.10
C LEU A 492 44.27 8.75 -21.26
N ALA A 493 44.49 7.81 -22.18
CA ALA A 493 45.81 7.27 -22.51
C ALA A 493 46.68 8.26 -23.31
N ALA A 494 46.07 9.14 -24.10
CA ALA A 494 46.79 10.05 -24.98
C ALA A 494 47.66 11.06 -24.20
N PRO A 495 48.77 11.54 -24.81
CA PRO A 495 49.59 12.58 -24.22
C PRO A 495 48.77 13.82 -23.86
N ASP A 496 49.15 14.45 -22.76
CA ASP A 496 48.53 15.69 -22.33
C ASP A 496 48.92 16.84 -23.27
N ASP A 497 47.93 17.58 -23.74
CA ASP A 497 48.11 18.55 -24.80
C ASP A 497 48.71 19.88 -24.32
N ALA A 498 49.92 20.18 -24.79
CA ALA A 498 50.62 21.43 -24.51
C ALA A 498 49.95 22.66 -25.15
N ALA A 499 49.25 22.52 -26.28
CA ALA A 499 48.61 23.64 -26.98
C ALA A 499 47.53 24.31 -26.13
N SER A 500 46.93 23.53 -25.23
CA SER A 500 45.90 24.02 -24.31
C SER A 500 46.42 24.83 -23.12
N LEU A 501 47.73 24.79 -22.83
CA LEU A 501 48.29 25.48 -21.67
C LEU A 501 48.32 26.99 -21.86
N PRO A 502 48.10 27.78 -20.79
CA PRO A 502 48.36 29.21 -20.83
C PRO A 502 49.85 29.50 -20.87
N SER A 503 50.19 30.65 -21.46
CA SER A 503 51.54 31.21 -21.37
C SER A 503 51.44 32.54 -20.62
N PRO A 504 52.15 32.73 -19.50
CA PRO A 504 52.12 34.00 -18.76
C PRO A 504 52.54 35.21 -19.61
N LYS A 505 53.28 34.98 -20.70
CA LYS A 505 53.75 36.02 -21.61
C LYS A 505 52.76 36.37 -22.72
N MET A 506 51.89 35.42 -23.10
CA MET A 506 50.97 35.59 -24.24
C MET A 506 49.51 35.67 -23.82
N THR A 507 49.12 34.94 -22.78
CA THR A 507 47.77 34.93 -22.24
C THR A 507 47.61 36.15 -21.35
N SER A 508 46.72 37.07 -21.74
CA SER A 508 46.38 38.26 -20.95
C SER A 508 46.03 37.88 -19.51
N ARG A 509 46.48 38.66 -18.52
CA ARG A 509 46.17 38.44 -17.08
C ARG A 509 46.41 37.00 -16.60
N CYS A 510 47.46 36.34 -17.11
CA CYS A 510 47.90 35.05 -16.60
C CYS A 510 49.16 35.24 -15.75
N GLY A 511 49.08 34.90 -14.47
CA GLY A 511 50.24 34.87 -13.58
C GLY A 511 51.24 33.77 -13.95
N PRO A 512 52.45 33.79 -13.38
CA PRO A 512 53.41 32.69 -13.54
C PRO A 512 52.84 31.39 -12.97
N ALA A 513 53.18 30.27 -13.59
CA ALA A 513 52.80 28.94 -13.13
C ALA A 513 53.30 28.69 -11.69
N PRO A 514 52.40 28.43 -10.73
CA PRO A 514 52.82 28.24 -9.34
C PRO A 514 53.74 27.04 -9.18
N GLY A 515 54.80 27.21 -8.38
CA GLY A 515 55.75 26.13 -8.06
C GLY A 515 56.70 25.76 -9.20
N THR A 516 56.75 26.52 -10.30
CA THR A 516 57.71 26.30 -11.39
C THR A 516 58.84 27.35 -11.35
N PRO A 517 60.13 26.97 -11.48
CA PRO A 517 61.24 27.92 -11.37
C PRO A 517 61.28 28.99 -12.48
N ASP A 518 60.81 28.63 -13.67
CA ASP A 518 60.74 29.46 -14.87
C ASP A 518 59.39 30.18 -15.03
N GLY A 519 58.41 29.89 -14.17
CA GLY A 519 57.06 30.42 -14.25
C GLY A 519 56.23 29.87 -15.40
N GLU A 520 56.70 28.87 -16.16
CA GLU A 520 55.98 28.31 -17.31
C GLU A 520 55.10 27.10 -16.91
N TYR A 521 53.96 26.94 -17.57
CA TYR A 521 53.05 25.81 -17.34
C TYR A 521 53.57 24.56 -18.05
N ARG A 522 53.41 23.39 -17.42
CA ARG A 522 53.90 22.11 -17.93
C ARG A 522 52.77 21.12 -18.21
N THR A 523 53.02 20.22 -19.16
CA THR A 523 52.17 19.06 -19.43
C THR A 523 52.41 17.97 -18.40
N PHE A 524 51.41 17.12 -18.21
CA PHE A 524 51.55 15.82 -17.56
C PHE A 524 51.92 14.75 -18.60
N ASN A 525 52.17 13.51 -18.17
CA ASN A 525 52.51 12.44 -19.10
C ASN A 525 51.34 12.08 -20.03
N ASN A 526 50.11 12.10 -19.51
CA ASN A 526 48.89 11.85 -20.26
C ASN A 526 47.69 12.61 -19.67
N ASN A 527 46.58 12.63 -20.41
CA ASN A 527 45.37 13.32 -20.00
C ASN A 527 44.78 12.77 -18.70
N PHE A 528 44.90 11.46 -18.45
CA PHE A 528 44.48 10.87 -17.17
C PHE A 528 45.23 11.49 -16.00
N GLN A 529 46.56 11.63 -16.09
CA GLN A 529 47.37 12.19 -15.02
C GLN A 529 47.04 13.66 -14.77
N ARG A 530 46.74 14.45 -15.81
CA ARG A 530 46.22 15.83 -15.64
C ARG A 530 44.88 15.83 -14.89
N PHE A 531 43.94 14.99 -15.31
CA PHE A 531 42.64 14.87 -14.64
C PHE A 531 42.79 14.44 -13.18
N GLN A 532 43.63 13.43 -12.92
CA GLN A 532 43.94 12.96 -11.57
C GLN A 532 44.56 14.07 -10.73
N ALA A 533 45.47 14.87 -11.29
CA ALA A 533 46.06 16.00 -10.60
C ALA A 533 45.01 17.05 -10.21
N GLN A 534 44.05 17.37 -11.10
CA GLN A 534 42.96 18.30 -10.78
C GLN A 534 42.07 17.77 -9.66
N GLU A 535 41.71 16.48 -9.70
CA GLU A 535 40.91 15.85 -8.65
C GLU A 535 41.63 15.81 -7.30
N LEU A 536 42.93 15.46 -7.30
CA LEU A 536 43.76 15.44 -6.09
C LEU A 536 43.94 16.85 -5.52
N PHE A 537 44.23 17.84 -6.36
CA PHE A 537 44.36 19.23 -5.93
C PHE A 537 43.08 19.70 -5.24
N LYS A 538 41.91 19.45 -5.86
CA LYS A 538 40.60 19.78 -5.29
C LYS A 538 40.32 19.05 -3.98
N LYS A 539 40.54 17.73 -3.94
CA LYS A 539 40.21 16.89 -2.76
C LYS A 539 41.15 17.15 -1.58
N ARG A 540 42.40 17.52 -1.83
CA ARG A 540 43.41 17.80 -0.81
C ARG A 540 43.49 19.27 -0.41
N HIS A 541 42.83 20.16 -1.16
CA HIS A 541 42.66 21.54 -0.72
C HIS A 541 41.85 21.60 0.58
N ALA A 542 42.22 22.50 1.49
CA ALA A 542 41.69 22.54 2.85
C ALA A 542 40.16 22.74 2.92
N SER A 543 39.56 23.41 1.93
CA SER A 543 38.16 23.84 1.96
C SER A 543 37.33 23.50 0.72
N TRP A 544 37.93 23.07 -0.39
CA TRP A 544 37.21 23.00 -1.68
C TRP A 544 36.29 21.80 -1.82
N PHE A 545 36.60 20.68 -1.17
CA PHE A 545 35.79 19.47 -1.23
C PHE A 545 35.37 19.01 0.16
N THR A 546 34.09 18.63 0.30
CA THR A 546 33.61 17.90 1.47
C THR A 546 32.69 16.77 1.00
N GLN A 547 32.75 15.62 1.66
CA GLN A 547 31.86 14.49 1.35
C GLN A 547 30.39 14.87 1.51
N GLN A 548 30.08 15.72 2.48
CA GLN A 548 28.73 16.18 2.75
C GLN A 548 28.21 17.13 1.66
N GLY A 549 29.01 18.11 1.22
CA GLY A 549 28.64 18.99 0.09
C GLY A 549 28.43 18.19 -1.19
N PHE A 550 29.31 17.22 -1.46
CA PHE A 550 29.16 16.26 -2.55
C PHE A 550 27.83 15.48 -2.47
N LEU A 551 27.51 14.91 -1.30
CA LEU A 551 26.27 14.15 -1.12
C LEU A 551 25.02 15.03 -1.30
N CYS A 552 25.06 16.28 -0.84
CA CYS A 552 23.96 17.22 -1.05
C CYS A 552 23.75 17.52 -2.54
N GLN A 553 24.83 17.77 -3.31
CA GLN A 553 24.72 17.94 -4.76
C GLN A 553 24.21 16.67 -5.47
N LEU A 554 24.61 15.48 -4.99
CA LEU A 554 24.14 14.20 -5.54
C LEU A 554 22.64 14.02 -5.32
N ILE A 555 22.11 14.39 -4.15
CA ILE A 555 20.68 14.41 -3.87
C ILE A 555 19.95 15.39 -4.79
N ALA A 556 20.52 16.58 -5.03
CA ALA A 556 19.94 17.56 -5.94
C ALA A 556 19.87 17.05 -7.39
N ALA A 557 20.92 16.39 -7.87
CA ALA A 557 20.98 15.78 -9.19
C ALA A 557 19.95 14.66 -9.33
N ALA A 558 19.89 13.74 -8.36
CA ALA A 558 18.95 12.62 -8.36
C ALA A 558 17.49 13.09 -8.27
N GLY A 559 17.24 14.20 -7.58
CA GLY A 559 15.91 14.81 -7.44
C GLY A 559 15.49 15.72 -8.59
N HIS A 560 16.35 15.98 -9.58
CA HIS A 560 16.03 16.87 -10.70
C HIS A 560 14.97 16.24 -11.61
N ARG A 561 13.98 17.05 -11.99
CA ARG A 561 12.92 16.64 -12.90
C ARG A 561 12.31 17.82 -13.65
N LYS A 562 12.31 17.76 -14.98
CA LYS A 562 11.52 18.59 -15.88
C LYS A 562 10.59 17.72 -16.71
N THR A 563 9.30 18.05 -16.67
CA THR A 563 8.31 17.42 -17.54
C THR A 563 8.53 17.85 -19.00
N PRO A 564 8.10 17.05 -19.99
CA PRO A 564 8.14 17.46 -21.39
C PRO A 564 7.47 18.82 -21.65
N GLN A 565 6.37 19.12 -20.95
CA GLN A 565 5.69 20.41 -21.07
C GLN A 565 6.53 21.58 -20.54
N GLN A 566 7.21 21.39 -19.41
CA GLN A 566 8.13 22.41 -18.87
C GLN A 566 9.31 22.66 -19.80
N LEU A 567 9.87 21.61 -20.41
CA LEU A 567 10.95 21.73 -21.39
C LEU A 567 10.51 22.50 -22.63
N LYS A 568 9.33 22.19 -23.18
CA LYS A 568 8.76 22.93 -24.32
C LYS A 568 8.53 24.40 -23.96
N THR A 569 7.91 24.66 -22.81
CA THR A 569 7.64 26.02 -22.32
C THR A 569 8.94 26.82 -22.13
N MET A 570 9.97 26.20 -21.55
CA MET A 570 11.30 26.80 -21.43
C MET A 570 11.87 27.12 -22.82
N ALA A 571 11.83 26.16 -23.73
CA ALA A 571 12.41 26.28 -25.05
C ALA A 571 11.73 27.39 -25.87
N ASP A 572 10.40 27.47 -25.82
CA ASP A 572 9.61 28.50 -26.50
C ASP A 572 9.91 29.91 -25.95
N ARG A 573 10.10 30.05 -24.62
CA ARG A 573 10.39 31.35 -23.99
C ARG A 573 11.84 31.79 -24.22
N VAL A 574 12.78 30.86 -24.26
CA VAL A 574 14.19 31.17 -24.62
C VAL A 574 14.31 31.48 -26.11
N GLY A 575 13.53 30.82 -26.96
CA GLY A 575 13.69 30.81 -28.42
C GLY A 575 14.44 29.55 -28.83
N ARG A 576 13.74 28.60 -29.46
CA ARG A 576 14.28 27.26 -29.75
C ARG A 576 15.54 27.32 -30.61
N GLU A 577 15.57 28.23 -31.56
CA GLU A 577 16.68 28.50 -32.48
C GLU A 577 17.98 28.91 -31.75
N ARG A 578 17.88 29.35 -30.49
CA ARG A 578 18.98 29.78 -29.61
C ARG A 578 19.41 28.69 -28.63
N ILE A 579 18.96 27.45 -28.84
CA ILE A 579 19.26 26.34 -27.94
C ILE A 579 20.15 25.33 -28.64
N LEU A 580 21.19 24.91 -27.93
CA LEU A 580 22.05 23.78 -28.28
C LEU A 580 21.93 22.71 -27.21
N VAL A 581 21.60 21.48 -27.62
CA VAL A 581 21.70 20.30 -26.77
C VAL A 581 22.74 19.37 -27.38
N MET A 582 23.75 18.98 -26.61
CA MET A 582 24.77 18.03 -27.07
C MET A 582 25.04 16.91 -26.08
N HIS A 583 25.32 15.72 -26.62
CA HIS A 583 25.62 14.52 -25.83
C HIS A 583 26.67 13.66 -26.52
N GLY A 584 27.56 13.02 -25.75
CA GLY A 584 28.62 12.17 -26.28
C GLY A 584 28.24 10.69 -26.33
N THR A 585 28.63 9.96 -27.38
CA THR A 585 28.27 8.53 -27.52
C THR A 585 28.96 7.61 -26.51
N VAL A 586 30.07 8.05 -25.93
CA VAL A 586 30.83 7.29 -24.91
C VAL A 586 30.73 7.91 -23.52
N ASP A 587 29.72 8.74 -23.30
CA ASP A 587 29.35 9.24 -21.97
C ASP A 587 28.79 8.08 -21.11
N ASN A 588 29.66 7.57 -20.23
CA ASN A 588 29.33 6.52 -19.28
C ASN A 588 28.78 7.07 -17.95
N MET A 589 28.61 8.39 -17.85
CA MET A 589 28.11 9.06 -16.65
C MET A 589 26.63 9.41 -16.74
N ILE A 590 26.22 10.04 -17.85
CA ILE A 590 24.83 10.20 -18.24
C ILE A 590 24.69 9.58 -19.63
N THR A 591 23.91 8.51 -19.75
CA THR A 591 23.87 7.75 -21.01
C THR A 591 23.14 8.51 -22.13
N VAL A 592 23.54 8.26 -23.38
CA VAL A 592 23.02 8.87 -24.63
C VAL A 592 21.49 9.02 -24.69
N PRO A 593 20.66 8.04 -24.27
CA PRO A 593 19.20 8.18 -24.33
C PRO A 593 18.66 9.42 -23.59
N ASN A 594 19.38 9.92 -22.58
CA ASN A 594 19.02 11.15 -21.90
C ASN A 594 19.14 12.38 -22.80
N GLY A 595 20.24 12.49 -23.54
CA GLY A 595 20.47 13.55 -24.52
C GLY A 595 19.46 13.49 -25.66
N GLU A 596 19.17 12.29 -26.19
CA GLU A 596 18.15 12.09 -27.23
C GLU A 596 16.75 12.53 -26.77
N LYS A 597 16.37 12.23 -25.53
CA LYS A 597 15.11 12.68 -24.93
C LYS A 597 15.05 14.19 -24.79
N LEU A 598 16.15 14.83 -24.36
CA LEU A 598 16.23 16.28 -24.29
C LEU A 598 16.06 16.91 -25.68
N ILE A 599 16.78 16.44 -26.69
CA ILE A 599 16.65 16.91 -28.08
C ILE A 599 15.21 16.75 -28.56
N LYS A 600 14.59 15.58 -28.31
CA LYS A 600 13.21 15.30 -28.70
C LYS A 600 12.18 16.22 -28.04
N HIS A 601 12.38 16.61 -26.78
CA HIS A 601 11.39 17.41 -26.04
C HIS A 601 11.61 18.92 -26.16
N ILE A 602 12.86 19.36 -26.29
CA ILE A 602 13.22 20.77 -26.46
C ILE A 602 13.07 21.19 -27.94
N GLU A 603 13.33 20.27 -28.88
CA GLU A 603 13.45 20.55 -30.32
C GLU A 603 14.36 21.77 -30.55
N PRO A 604 15.63 21.69 -30.10
CA PRO A 604 16.55 22.82 -30.16
C PRO A 604 16.93 23.16 -31.60
N GLY A 605 17.33 24.41 -31.84
CA GLY A 605 17.89 24.85 -33.11
C GLY A 605 19.12 24.05 -33.51
N MET A 606 19.81 23.45 -32.53
CA MET A 606 20.88 22.48 -32.76
C MET A 606 20.84 21.35 -31.72
N GLY A 607 20.67 20.11 -32.18
CA GLY A 607 20.78 18.90 -31.35
C GLY A 607 21.90 18.01 -31.88
N LEU A 608 22.90 17.71 -31.06
CA LEU A 608 24.09 16.95 -31.46
C LEU A 608 24.28 15.70 -30.61
N ILE A 609 24.40 14.55 -31.25
CA ILE A 609 24.96 13.34 -30.65
C ILE A 609 26.34 13.15 -31.27
N VAL A 610 27.39 13.34 -30.48
CA VAL A 610 28.77 13.45 -30.97
C VAL A 610 29.49 12.12 -30.74
N GLU A 611 29.92 11.51 -31.84
CA GLU A 611 30.60 10.22 -31.82
C GLU A 611 31.98 10.31 -31.11
N GLY A 612 32.24 9.37 -30.21
CA GLY A 612 33.51 9.24 -29.50
C GLY A 612 33.78 10.32 -28.44
N MET A 613 32.83 11.23 -28.21
CA MET A 613 32.89 12.24 -27.15
C MET A 613 32.42 11.65 -25.81
N GLY A 614 33.14 11.97 -24.72
CA GLY A 614 32.77 11.58 -23.37
C GLY A 614 31.74 12.52 -22.72
N HIS A 615 31.70 12.46 -21.38
CA HIS A 615 30.82 13.30 -20.56
C HIS A 615 31.30 14.75 -20.49
N ALA A 616 32.61 14.99 -20.51
CA ALA A 616 33.20 16.30 -20.24
C ALA A 616 33.95 16.88 -21.48
N PRO A 617 33.19 17.33 -22.51
CA PRO A 617 33.74 17.94 -23.75
C PRO A 617 34.62 19.15 -23.51
N ILE A 618 34.48 19.76 -22.33
CA ILE A 618 35.29 20.86 -21.84
C ILE A 618 36.77 20.51 -21.74
N MET A 619 37.10 19.22 -21.65
CA MET A 619 38.47 18.70 -21.60
C MET A 619 38.78 17.80 -22.80
N ASP A 620 37.97 16.77 -23.08
CA ASP A 620 38.30 15.78 -24.13
C ASP A 620 38.05 16.24 -25.57
N ARG A 621 37.33 17.34 -25.74
CA ARG A 621 37.07 18.02 -27.02
C ARG A 621 37.17 19.54 -26.89
N ALA A 622 38.06 20.04 -26.02
CA ALA A 622 38.08 21.45 -25.62
C ALA A 622 38.18 22.43 -26.79
N GLU A 623 39.10 22.21 -27.74
CA GLU A 623 39.29 23.10 -28.89
C GLU A 623 38.06 23.12 -29.82
N TRP A 624 37.55 21.94 -30.16
CA TRP A 624 36.33 21.79 -30.96
C TRP A 624 35.13 22.45 -30.28
N LEU A 625 34.97 22.23 -28.97
CA LEU A 625 33.88 22.82 -28.19
C LEU A 625 33.99 24.34 -28.19
N ASN A 626 35.19 24.89 -27.99
CA ASN A 626 35.42 26.34 -28.00
C ASN A 626 35.05 26.95 -29.36
N ALA A 627 35.49 26.34 -30.46
CA ALA A 627 35.15 26.80 -31.81
C ALA A 627 33.64 26.73 -32.08
N LEU A 628 32.98 25.64 -31.68
CA LEU A 628 31.53 25.50 -31.80
C LEU A 628 30.79 26.57 -30.98
N LEU A 629 31.19 26.79 -29.73
CA LEU A 629 30.56 27.80 -28.88
C LEU A 629 30.76 29.22 -29.44
N GLU A 630 31.96 29.57 -29.90
CA GLU A 630 32.25 30.86 -30.54
C GLU A 630 31.37 31.10 -31.78
N GLU A 631 31.28 30.10 -32.66
CA GLU A 631 30.42 30.16 -33.84
C GLU A 631 28.95 30.39 -33.45
N ARG A 632 28.48 29.66 -32.44
CA ARG A 632 27.09 29.75 -32.00
C ARG A 632 26.78 31.06 -31.27
N PHE A 633 27.66 31.55 -30.39
CA PHE A 633 27.52 32.84 -29.72
C PHE A 633 27.45 33.99 -30.74
N THR A 634 28.31 33.94 -31.77
CA THR A 634 28.29 34.90 -32.88
C THR A 634 26.98 34.85 -33.66
N ALA A 635 26.49 33.64 -33.98
CA ALA A 635 25.24 33.47 -34.72
C ALA A 635 24.03 33.97 -33.92
N TRP A 636 23.93 33.62 -32.64
CA TRP A 636 22.80 34.00 -31.79
C TRP A 636 22.86 35.45 -31.31
N GLY A 637 24.04 36.08 -31.33
CA GLY A 637 24.17 37.52 -31.09
C GLY A 637 23.52 38.40 -32.16
N LYS A 638 23.19 37.82 -33.33
CA LYS A 638 22.50 38.51 -34.44
C LYS A 638 20.98 38.33 -34.42
N LEU A 639 20.47 37.41 -33.61
CA LEU A 639 19.05 37.16 -33.40
C LEU A 639 18.56 37.99 -32.22
#